data_AF-A0A1U7WEP2-F1
#
_entry.id   AF-A0A1U7WEP2-F1
#
_cell.length_a   1.000
_cell.length_b   1.000
_cell.length_c   1.000
_cell.angle_alpha   90.00
_cell.angle_beta   90.00
_cell.angle_gamma   90.00
#
_symmetry.space_group_name_H-M   'P 1'
#
loop_
_entity.id
_entity.type
_entity.pdbx_description
1 polymer ?
#
loop_
_entity_poly.entity_id
_entity_poly.type
_entity_poly.pdbx_seq_one_letter_code
_entity_poly.pdbx_strand_id
1 'polypeptide(L)'
;MLIETRNRVNARLEVWRQILESKGFKLSRTKTEFLDCKFSDETHEADRDVKLDIQVIPRRGSFMYLGSIIQGNREIDDEVSHLIGAGWMKWRLISGVLYDKKVPPRLKSKFYRVVVRPTMLYGAECWPIKNSHVHRMNVAEMSMLRWVCGHCRRDKIRNEVIRDKVGVASVEDKMRELRLR
;
A
#
# COMPACT_ATOMS: atom_id res chain seq x y z
N MET A 1 -4.73 18.27 0.58
CA MET A 1 -4.55 19.48 1.40
C MET A 1 -4.66 19.08 2.86
N LEU A 2 -3.65 19.36 3.68
CA LEU A 2 -3.71 19.12 5.13
C LEU A 2 -4.21 20.42 5.79
N ILE A 3 -5.22 20.33 6.65
CA ILE A 3 -5.84 21.48 7.31
C ILE A 3 -6.11 21.08 8.75
N GLU A 4 -5.71 21.95 9.68
CA GLU A 4 -5.75 21.67 11.12
C GLU A 4 -7.17 21.73 11.71
N THR A 5 -8.10 22.46 11.10
CA THR A 5 -9.46 22.62 11.65
C THR A 5 -10.56 22.44 10.61
N ARG A 6 -11.65 21.78 11.00
CA ARG A 6 -12.81 21.49 10.14
C ARG A 6 -13.48 22.73 9.55
N ASN A 7 -13.54 23.84 10.30
CA ASN A 7 -14.07 25.11 9.79
C ASN A 7 -13.21 25.67 8.65
N ARG A 8 -11.88 25.55 8.76
CA ARG A 8 -10.97 25.92 7.67
C ARG A 8 -11.11 24.97 6.47
N VAL A 9 -11.42 23.69 6.69
CA VAL A 9 -11.73 22.74 5.60
C VAL A 9 -12.94 23.21 4.81
N ASN A 10 -14.07 23.47 5.49
CA ASN A 10 -15.30 23.92 4.83
C ASN A 10 -15.10 25.25 4.08
N ALA A 11 -14.46 26.24 4.72
CA ALA A 11 -14.19 27.53 4.09
C ALA A 11 -13.28 27.40 2.84
N ARG A 12 -12.24 26.55 2.90
CA ARG A 12 -11.39 26.33 1.73
C ARG A 12 -12.10 25.57 0.63
N LEU A 13 -12.89 24.55 0.95
CA LEU A 13 -13.67 23.80 -0.04
C LEU A 13 -14.64 24.71 -0.81
N GLU A 14 -15.26 25.66 -0.12
CA GLU A 14 -16.11 26.69 -0.72
C GLU A 14 -15.34 27.56 -1.71
N VAL A 15 -14.20 28.10 -1.29
CA VAL A 15 -13.32 28.91 -2.15
C VAL A 15 -12.86 28.11 -3.38
N TRP A 16 -12.46 26.85 -3.20
CA TRP A 16 -12.06 25.98 -4.30
C TRP A 16 -13.21 25.71 -5.27
N ARG A 17 -14.42 25.51 -4.77
CA ARG A 17 -15.59 25.33 -5.63
C ARG A 17 -15.80 26.55 -6.52
N GLN A 18 -15.81 27.76 -5.95
CA GLN A 18 -16.02 29.00 -6.70
C GLN A 18 -14.91 29.23 -7.75
N ILE A 19 -13.66 28.96 -7.40
CA ILE A 19 -12.53 29.08 -8.33
C ILE A 19 -12.64 28.06 -9.47
N LEU A 20 -13.02 26.83 -9.18
CA LEU A 20 -13.18 25.78 -10.19
C LEU A 20 -14.37 26.09 -11.10
N GLU A 21 -15.51 26.49 -10.54
CA GLU A 21 -16.72 26.82 -11.29
C GLU A 21 -16.52 28.04 -12.19
N SER A 22 -15.80 29.08 -11.73
CA SER A 22 -15.45 30.23 -12.58
C SER A 22 -14.56 29.87 -13.77
N LYS A 23 -13.86 28.73 -13.70
CA LYS A 23 -13.06 28.15 -14.79
C LYS A 23 -13.79 27.04 -15.55
N GLY A 24 -15.07 26.81 -15.29
CA GLY A 24 -15.88 25.79 -15.95
C GLY A 24 -15.70 24.35 -15.42
N PHE A 25 -14.99 24.16 -14.31
CA PHE A 25 -14.81 22.86 -13.67
C PHE A 25 -15.81 22.65 -12.52
N LYS A 26 -16.18 21.38 -12.27
CA LYS A 26 -17.05 21.00 -11.14
C LYS A 26 -16.39 19.92 -10.29
N LEU A 27 -16.52 20.06 -8.97
CA LEU A 27 -16.10 19.03 -8.02
C LEU A 27 -17.05 17.83 -8.09
N SER A 28 -16.48 16.63 -8.21
CA SER A 28 -17.27 15.40 -8.18
C SER A 28 -17.72 15.10 -6.75
N ARG A 29 -19.03 15.18 -6.51
CA ARG A 29 -19.62 14.92 -5.18
C ARG A 29 -19.52 13.46 -4.76
N THR A 30 -19.47 12.53 -5.71
CA THR A 30 -19.37 11.08 -5.46
C THR A 30 -17.94 10.62 -5.21
N LYS A 31 -16.94 11.33 -5.72
CA LYS A 31 -15.51 11.00 -5.54
C LYS A 31 -14.85 11.79 -4.42
N THR A 32 -15.48 12.86 -3.96
CA THR A 32 -14.94 13.67 -2.86
C THR A 32 -15.30 13.00 -1.55
N GLU A 33 -14.28 12.61 -0.80
CA GLU A 33 -14.37 12.04 0.54
C GLU A 33 -13.36 12.78 1.43
N PHE A 34 -13.54 12.74 2.75
CA PHE A 34 -12.53 13.28 3.66
C PHE A 34 -12.05 12.23 4.66
N LEU A 35 -10.75 12.30 4.95
CA LEU A 35 -10.08 11.51 5.97
C LEU A 35 -9.78 12.41 7.17
N ASP A 36 -10.13 11.94 8.36
CA ASP A 36 -9.82 12.64 9.60
C ASP A 36 -8.66 11.93 10.29
N CYS A 37 -7.53 12.60 10.39
CA CYS A 37 -6.34 12.09 11.05
C CYS A 37 -6.32 12.62 12.49
N LYS A 38 -6.63 11.77 13.46
CA LYS A 38 -6.61 12.18 14.87
C LYS A 38 -5.17 12.26 15.34
N PHE A 39 -4.73 13.47 15.68
CA PHE A 39 -3.38 13.70 16.21
C PHE A 39 -3.30 13.65 17.74
N SER A 40 -4.44 13.76 18.43
CA SER A 40 -4.61 13.66 19.88
C SER A 40 -5.87 12.85 20.24
N ASP A 41 -5.92 12.33 21.48
CA ASP A 41 -7.07 11.62 22.07
C ASP A 41 -8.17 12.57 22.57
N GLU A 42 -8.06 13.87 22.28
CA GLU A 42 -9.08 14.83 22.66
C GLU A 42 -10.35 14.57 21.84
N THR A 43 -11.36 14.05 22.52
CA THR A 43 -12.73 13.98 22.04
C THR A 43 -13.25 15.40 21.91
N HIS A 44 -12.91 16.09 20.82
CA HIS A 44 -13.59 17.32 20.48
C HIS A 44 -15.05 16.97 20.16
N GLU A 45 -15.89 17.15 21.17
CA GLU A 45 -17.34 17.23 21.08
C GLU A 45 -17.72 18.35 20.13
N ALA A 46 -17.92 18.00 18.87
CA ALA A 46 -18.97 18.50 18.00
C ALA A 46 -18.86 17.75 16.68
N ASP A 47 -19.77 16.79 16.50
CA ASP A 47 -20.03 16.08 15.26
C ASP A 47 -20.57 17.05 14.19
N ARG A 48 -19.70 17.91 13.66
CA ARG A 48 -20.02 18.78 12.52
C ARG A 48 -19.54 18.11 11.24
N ASP A 49 -20.52 17.77 10.41
CA ASP A 49 -20.31 17.30 9.05
C ASP A 49 -19.47 18.28 8.22
N VAL A 50 -18.56 17.72 7.42
CA VAL A 50 -17.91 18.47 6.33
C VAL A 50 -18.93 18.56 5.20
N LYS A 51 -19.27 19.78 4.80
CA LYS A 51 -20.28 20.01 3.76
C LYS A 51 -19.67 20.71 2.56
N LEU A 52 -20.08 20.27 1.38
CA LEU A 52 -19.85 20.98 0.13
C LEU A 52 -21.21 21.44 -0.35
N ASP A 53 -21.44 22.76 -0.32
CA ASP A 53 -22.75 23.35 -0.55
C ASP A 53 -23.77 22.82 0.49
N ILE A 54 -24.79 22.06 0.10
CA ILE A 54 -25.79 21.47 1.01
C ILE A 54 -25.45 20.01 1.37
N GLN A 55 -24.57 19.35 0.60
CA GLN A 55 -24.30 17.92 0.73
C GLN A 55 -23.18 17.62 1.72
N VAL A 56 -23.43 16.65 2.61
CA VAL A 56 -22.41 16.10 3.51
C VAL A 56 -21.43 15.24 2.72
N ILE A 57 -20.14 15.55 2.82
CA ILE A 57 -19.06 14.74 2.28
C ILE A 57 -18.87 13.54 3.21
N PRO A 58 -18.82 12.30 2.70
CA PRO A 58 -18.62 11.13 3.55
C PRO A 58 -17.23 11.14 4.20
N ARG A 59 -17.20 10.81 5.49
CA ARG A 59 -15.98 10.52 6.24
C ARG A 59 -15.52 9.09 5.95
N ARG A 60 -14.21 8.91 5.71
CA ARG A 60 -13.59 7.57 5.61
C ARG A 60 -12.53 7.38 6.70
N GLY A 61 -12.27 6.12 7.07
CA GLY A 61 -11.18 5.72 7.96
C GLY A 61 -9.86 5.44 7.22
N SER A 62 -9.95 5.11 5.93
CA SER A 62 -8.82 4.98 5.01
C SER A 62 -9.23 5.40 3.60
N PHE A 63 -8.28 5.86 2.79
CA PHE A 63 -8.53 6.33 1.44
C PHE A 63 -7.36 5.98 0.51
N MET A 64 -7.64 5.59 -0.72
CA MET A 64 -6.62 5.32 -1.74
C MET A 64 -6.26 6.61 -2.49
N TYR A 65 -5.03 7.05 -2.33
CA TYR A 65 -4.47 8.21 -3.02
C TYR A 65 -3.26 7.80 -3.87
N LEU A 66 -3.35 8.01 -5.18
CA LEU A 66 -2.28 7.69 -6.15
C LEU A 66 -1.72 6.26 -6.01
N GLY A 67 -2.58 5.30 -5.67
CA GLY A 67 -2.21 3.90 -5.50
C GLY A 67 -1.71 3.50 -4.11
N SER A 68 -1.56 4.45 -3.19
CA SER A 68 -1.26 4.19 -1.78
C SER A 68 -2.47 4.41 -0.88
N ILE A 69 -2.64 3.55 0.11
CA ILE A 69 -3.68 3.66 1.13
C ILE A 69 -3.17 4.52 2.29
N ILE A 70 -3.90 5.58 2.57
CA ILE A 70 -3.66 6.46 3.71
C ILE A 70 -4.71 6.13 4.77
N GLN A 71 -4.27 5.76 5.97
CA GLN A 71 -5.16 5.49 7.10
C GLN A 71 -5.13 6.65 8.10
N GLY A 72 -6.30 7.01 8.65
CA GLY A 72 -6.43 8.13 9.60
C GLY A 72 -5.81 7.84 10.98
N ASN A 73 -5.66 6.56 11.33
CA ASN A 73 -5.01 6.09 12.57
C ASN A 73 -3.47 6.07 12.48
N ARG A 74 -2.89 6.53 11.37
CA ARG A 74 -1.45 6.53 11.07
C ARG A 74 -0.79 5.15 11.02
N GLU A 75 -1.59 4.09 11.03
CA GLU A 75 -1.08 2.75 10.76
C GLU A 75 -0.88 2.56 9.25
N ILE A 76 -0.12 1.54 8.90
CA ILE A 76 0.15 1.15 7.51
C ILE A 76 -0.33 -0.27 7.21
N ASP A 77 -1.16 -0.85 8.09
CA ASP A 77 -1.60 -2.23 7.96
C ASP A 77 -2.45 -2.46 6.71
N ASP A 78 -3.32 -1.50 6.34
CA ASP A 78 -4.10 -1.59 5.10
C ASP A 78 -3.19 -1.47 3.88
N GLU A 79 -2.22 -0.56 3.92
CA GLU A 79 -1.27 -0.35 2.82
C GLU A 79 -0.40 -1.60 2.59
N VAL A 80 0.15 -2.18 3.66
CA VAL A 80 0.93 -3.42 3.58
C VAL A 80 0.07 -4.57 3.03
N SER A 81 -1.20 -4.67 3.46
CA SER A 81 -2.13 -5.68 2.95
C SER A 81 -2.41 -5.50 1.46
N HIS A 82 -2.67 -4.25 1.05
CA HIS A 82 -2.93 -3.88 -0.33
C HIS A 82 -1.74 -4.19 -1.24
N LEU A 83 -0.52 -3.86 -0.82
CA LEU A 83 0.67 -4.08 -1.64
C LEU A 83 1.11 -5.54 -1.69
N ILE A 84 0.91 -6.31 -0.61
CA ILE A 84 1.04 -7.77 -0.68
C ILE A 84 0.02 -8.33 -1.69
N GLY A 85 -1.24 -7.86 -1.65
CA GLY A 85 -2.26 -8.24 -2.62
C GLY A 85 -1.89 -7.89 -4.06
N ALA A 86 -1.41 -6.67 -4.30
CA ALA A 86 -0.95 -6.21 -5.60
C ALA A 86 0.25 -7.05 -6.10
N GLY A 87 1.19 -7.38 -5.21
CA GLY A 87 2.29 -8.31 -5.48
C GLY A 87 1.80 -9.69 -5.92
N TRP A 88 0.80 -10.25 -5.22
CA TRP A 88 0.16 -11.51 -5.61
C TRP A 88 -0.55 -11.43 -6.95
N MET A 89 -1.20 -10.31 -7.27
CA MET A 89 -1.82 -10.11 -8.58
C MET A 89 -0.78 -10.09 -9.69
N LYS A 90 0.32 -9.35 -9.51
CA LYS A 90 1.45 -9.36 -10.45
C LYS A 90 2.05 -10.74 -10.62
N TRP A 91 2.23 -11.47 -9.51
CA TRP A 91 2.70 -12.85 -9.52
C TRP A 91 1.76 -13.77 -10.33
N ARG A 92 0.43 -13.63 -10.14
CA ARG A 92 -0.56 -14.45 -10.85
C ARG A 92 -0.48 -14.24 -12.36
N LEU A 93 -0.22 -13.03 -12.83
CA LEU A 93 -0.07 -12.73 -14.27
C LEU A 93 1.13 -13.45 -14.91
N ILE A 94 2.23 -13.61 -14.17
CA ILE A 94 3.45 -14.28 -14.66
C ILE A 94 3.48 -15.78 -14.35
N SER A 95 2.42 -16.31 -13.70
CA SER A 95 2.40 -17.67 -13.19
C SER A 95 2.61 -18.73 -14.27
N GLY A 96 2.16 -18.51 -15.51
CA GLY A 96 2.40 -19.44 -16.63
C GLY A 96 3.88 -19.77 -16.85
N VAL A 97 4.76 -18.76 -16.78
CA VAL A 97 6.22 -18.95 -16.87
C VAL A 97 6.78 -19.58 -15.60
N LEU A 98 6.21 -19.25 -14.43
CA LEU A 98 6.66 -19.75 -13.15
C LEU A 98 6.32 -21.25 -12.92
N TYR A 99 5.26 -21.76 -13.54
CA TYR A 99 4.89 -23.17 -13.48
C TYR A 99 5.64 -24.05 -14.47
N ASP A 100 6.26 -23.48 -15.51
CA ASP A 100 6.98 -24.26 -16.51
C ASP A 100 8.24 -24.90 -15.89
N LYS A 101 8.26 -26.24 -15.81
CA LYS A 101 9.39 -27.01 -15.26
C LYS A 101 10.67 -26.85 -16.09
N LYS A 102 10.56 -26.45 -17.36
CA LYS A 102 11.71 -26.22 -18.25
C LYS A 102 12.47 -24.94 -17.93
N VAL A 103 11.82 -23.99 -17.26
CA VAL A 103 12.43 -22.72 -16.89
C VAL A 103 13.21 -22.87 -15.58
N PRO A 104 14.52 -22.55 -15.55
CA PRO A 104 15.31 -22.65 -14.33
C PRO A 104 14.79 -21.74 -13.20
N PRO A 105 14.81 -22.17 -11.92
CA PRO A 105 14.35 -21.36 -10.79
C PRO A 105 15.02 -19.98 -10.69
N ARG A 106 16.32 -19.88 -11.03
CA ARG A 106 17.06 -18.60 -11.07
C ARG A 106 16.55 -17.62 -12.13
N LEU A 107 15.96 -18.13 -13.22
CA LEU A 107 15.36 -17.27 -14.24
C LEU A 107 13.95 -16.82 -13.80
N LYS A 108 13.16 -17.74 -13.22
CA LYS A 108 11.87 -17.44 -12.60
C LYS A 108 11.98 -16.37 -11.51
N SER A 109 13.04 -16.43 -10.69
CA SER A 109 13.26 -15.47 -9.61
C SER A 109 13.57 -14.05 -10.10
N LYS A 110 14.08 -13.88 -11.33
CA LYS A 110 14.24 -12.55 -11.95
C LYS A 110 12.89 -11.87 -12.15
N PHE A 111 11.84 -12.59 -12.54
CA PHE A 111 10.51 -12.00 -12.67
C PHE A 111 9.97 -11.51 -11.33
N TYR A 112 10.19 -12.28 -10.26
CA TYR A 112 9.87 -11.81 -8.91
C TYR A 112 10.62 -10.51 -8.58
N ARG A 113 11.95 -10.46 -8.82
CA ARG A 113 12.77 -9.26 -8.55
C ARG A 113 12.34 -8.02 -9.34
N VAL A 114 11.91 -8.20 -10.58
CA VAL A 114 11.64 -7.08 -11.51
C VAL A 114 10.17 -6.63 -11.48
N VAL A 115 9.23 -7.55 -11.26
CA VAL A 115 7.79 -7.24 -11.38
C VAL A 115 7.10 -7.21 -10.02
N VAL A 116 7.36 -8.21 -9.19
CA VAL A 116 6.59 -8.43 -7.96
C VAL A 116 7.16 -7.62 -6.80
N ARG A 117 8.48 -7.71 -6.58
CA ARG A 117 9.15 -7.01 -5.47
C ARG A 117 8.97 -5.49 -5.52
N PRO A 118 9.15 -4.79 -6.66
CA PRO A 118 8.96 -3.35 -6.70
C PRO A 118 7.51 -2.95 -6.40
N THR A 119 6.54 -3.76 -6.85
CA THR A 119 5.12 -3.55 -6.54
C THR A 119 4.86 -3.69 -5.04
N MET A 120 5.43 -4.70 -4.39
CA MET A 120 5.26 -4.90 -2.94
C MET A 120 5.96 -3.80 -2.11
N LEU A 121 7.08 -3.26 -2.60
CA LEU A 121 7.91 -2.28 -1.89
C LEU A 121 7.60 -0.82 -2.26
N TYR A 122 6.55 -0.57 -3.05
CA TYR A 122 6.16 0.77 -3.42
C TYR A 122 5.83 1.60 -2.17
N GLY A 123 6.45 2.77 -2.02
CA GLY A 123 6.23 3.65 -0.87
C GLY A 123 6.93 3.23 0.43
N ALA A 124 7.71 2.14 0.45
CA ALA A 124 8.36 1.61 1.65
C ALA A 124 9.39 2.56 2.29
N GLU A 125 9.93 3.50 1.51
CA GLU A 125 10.84 4.57 1.96
C GLU A 125 10.18 5.51 3.00
N CYS A 126 8.87 5.74 2.89
CA CYS A 126 8.13 6.73 3.69
C CYS A 126 7.33 6.13 4.86
N TRP A 127 7.32 4.81 5.03
CA TRP A 127 6.47 4.16 6.03
C TRP A 127 7.08 4.10 7.43
N PRO A 128 6.29 4.22 8.51
CA PRO A 128 6.69 3.81 9.85
C PRO A 128 6.57 2.28 10.03
N ILE A 129 7.53 1.52 9.49
CA ILE A 129 7.52 0.04 9.53
C ILE A 129 7.77 -0.52 10.95
N LYS A 130 6.78 -1.27 11.47
CA LYS A 130 6.87 -2.19 12.61
C LYS A 130 7.38 -3.59 12.16
N ASN A 131 7.98 -4.35 13.08
CA ASN A 131 8.43 -5.73 12.83
C ASN A 131 7.31 -6.66 12.33
N SER A 132 6.07 -6.43 12.76
CA SER A 132 4.89 -7.16 12.29
C SER A 132 4.69 -7.02 10.77
N HIS A 133 4.86 -5.82 10.22
CA HIS A 133 4.72 -5.60 8.78
C HIS A 133 5.86 -6.26 7.99
N VAL A 134 7.10 -6.16 8.47
CA VAL A 134 8.25 -6.87 7.87
C VAL A 134 8.00 -8.38 7.85
N HIS A 135 7.50 -8.93 8.95
CA HIS A 135 7.16 -10.35 9.04
C HIS A 135 6.11 -10.75 8.00
N ARG A 136 5.01 -9.98 7.87
CA ARG A 136 3.95 -10.23 6.87
C ARG A 136 4.49 -10.23 5.44
N MET A 137 5.37 -9.28 5.11
CA MET A 137 5.98 -9.20 3.79
C MET A 137 6.99 -10.33 3.53
N ASN A 138 7.76 -10.72 4.55
CA ASN A 138 8.63 -11.90 4.50
C ASN A 138 7.83 -13.20 4.26
N VAL A 139 6.68 -13.35 4.92
CA VAL A 139 5.79 -14.52 4.73
C VAL A 139 5.27 -14.58 3.30
N ALA A 140 4.83 -13.45 2.73
CA ALA A 140 4.39 -13.37 1.35
C ALA A 140 5.52 -13.70 0.36
N GLU A 141 6.69 -13.07 0.52
CA GLU A 141 7.89 -13.33 -0.29
C GLU A 141 8.26 -14.82 -0.25
N MET A 142 8.43 -15.39 0.93
CA MET A 142 8.87 -16.78 1.06
C MET A 142 7.86 -17.77 0.49
N SER A 143 6.57 -17.45 0.53
CA SER A 143 5.53 -18.27 -0.11
C SER A 143 5.70 -18.29 -1.63
N MET A 144 5.92 -17.12 -2.25
CA MET A 144 6.21 -17.00 -3.68
C MET A 144 7.53 -17.68 -4.06
N LEU A 145 8.62 -17.44 -3.32
CA LEU A 145 9.92 -18.04 -3.64
C LEU A 145 9.93 -19.57 -3.52
N ARG A 146 9.18 -20.13 -2.55
CA ARG A 146 8.99 -21.58 -2.46
C ARG A 146 8.27 -22.12 -3.69
N TRP A 147 7.25 -21.42 -4.16
CA TRP A 147 6.53 -21.79 -5.39
C TRP A 147 7.42 -21.72 -6.64
N VAL A 148 8.29 -20.71 -6.78
CA VAL A 148 9.32 -20.67 -7.86
C VAL A 148 10.14 -21.95 -7.89
N CYS A 149 10.48 -22.48 -6.71
CA CYS A 149 11.28 -23.69 -6.57
C CYS A 149 10.47 -24.99 -6.60
N GLY A 150 9.13 -24.94 -6.70
CA GLY A 150 8.26 -26.11 -6.62
C GLY A 150 8.18 -26.73 -5.23
N HIS A 151 8.48 -25.96 -4.18
CA HIS A 151 8.44 -26.42 -2.80
C HIS A 151 7.20 -25.92 -2.07
N CYS A 152 6.75 -26.71 -1.09
CA CYS A 152 5.68 -26.34 -0.17
C CYS A 152 6.22 -26.18 1.26
N ARG A 153 5.35 -25.77 2.20
CA ARG A 153 5.73 -25.67 3.62
C ARG A 153 6.03 -27.04 4.25
N ARG A 154 5.45 -28.13 3.73
CA ARG A 154 5.64 -29.49 4.26
C ARG A 154 7.05 -30.04 4.02
N ASP A 155 7.76 -29.50 3.03
CA ASP A 155 9.13 -29.92 2.70
C ASP A 155 10.13 -29.52 3.79
N LYS A 156 9.75 -28.67 4.74
CA LYS A 156 10.58 -28.22 5.89
C LYS A 156 11.97 -27.67 5.51
N ILE A 157 12.16 -27.26 4.26
CA ILE A 157 13.41 -26.65 3.78
C ILE A 157 13.56 -25.28 4.43
N ARG A 158 14.75 -24.97 4.96
CA ARG A 158 15.08 -23.67 5.56
C ARG A 158 14.95 -22.51 4.56
N ASN A 159 14.54 -21.34 5.03
CA ASN A 159 14.31 -20.17 4.15
C ASN A 159 15.62 -19.72 3.46
N GLU A 160 16.74 -19.78 4.17
CA GLU A 160 18.08 -19.45 3.65
C GLU A 160 18.43 -20.29 2.40
N VAL A 161 18.15 -21.60 2.45
CA VAL A 161 18.42 -22.53 1.34
C VAL A 161 17.58 -22.19 0.11
N ILE A 162 16.31 -21.81 0.30
CA ILE A 162 15.44 -21.38 -0.79
C ILE A 162 15.99 -20.10 -1.43
N ARG A 163 16.38 -19.11 -0.61
CA ARG A 163 16.92 -17.83 -1.07
C ARG A 163 18.23 -17.99 -1.83
N ASP A 164 19.13 -18.84 -1.36
CA ASP A 164 20.39 -19.16 -2.04
C ASP A 164 20.15 -19.81 -3.41
N LYS A 165 19.24 -20.79 -3.46
CA LYS A 165 18.83 -21.46 -4.71
C LYS A 165 18.30 -20.48 -5.75
N VAL A 166 17.49 -19.51 -5.35
CA VAL A 166 16.91 -18.50 -6.28
C VAL A 166 17.80 -17.29 -6.52
N GLY A 167 18.81 -17.04 -5.68
CA GLY A 167 19.69 -15.87 -5.76
C GLY A 167 18.98 -14.54 -5.46
N VAL A 168 18.13 -14.51 -4.43
CA VAL A 168 17.29 -13.35 -4.09
C VAL A 168 17.56 -12.90 -2.64
N ALA A 169 18.07 -11.68 -2.46
CA ALA A 169 18.22 -11.03 -1.15
C ALA A 169 16.86 -10.90 -0.44
N SER A 170 16.78 -10.83 0.89
CA SER A 170 15.49 -10.78 1.57
C SER A 170 14.72 -9.48 1.29
N VAL A 171 13.39 -9.51 1.42
CA VAL A 171 12.56 -8.29 1.32
C VAL A 171 12.89 -7.29 2.42
N GLU A 172 13.28 -7.77 3.60
CA GLU A 172 13.70 -6.93 4.73
C GLU A 172 14.97 -6.14 4.41
N ASP A 173 16.00 -6.81 3.86
CA ASP A 173 17.23 -6.13 3.44
C ASP A 173 16.92 -5.04 2.42
N LYS A 174 16.00 -5.32 1.48
CA LYS A 174 15.59 -4.35 0.46
C LYS A 174 14.80 -3.17 1.03
N MET A 175 13.97 -3.39 2.04
CA MET A 175 13.33 -2.27 2.75
C MET A 175 14.34 -1.40 3.48
N ARG A 176 15.35 -2.02 4.12
CA ARG A 176 16.43 -1.28 4.79
C ARG A 176 17.23 -0.46 3.79
N GLU A 177 17.61 -1.04 2.65
CA GLU A 177 18.32 -0.35 1.57
C GLU A 177 17.54 0.87 1.03
N LEU A 178 16.22 0.76 0.86
CA LEU A 178 15.39 1.85 0.33
C LEU A 178 15.32 3.08 1.26
N ARG A 179 15.53 2.88 2.57
CA ARG A 179 15.47 3.96 3.57
C ARG A 179 16.79 4.67 3.83
N LEU A 180 17.90 4.08 3.41
CA LEU A 180 19.24 4.65 3.61
C LEU A 180 19.64 5.61 2.48
N ARG A 181 18.69 6.01 1.63
CA ARG A 181 18.85 6.97 0.53
C ARG A 181 18.16 8.26 0.87
#